data_AF-T0Q3S5-F1
#
_entry.id   AF-T0Q3S5-F1
#
_cell.length_a   1.000
_cell.length_b   1.000
_cell.length_c   1.000
_cell.angle_alpha   90.00
_cell.angle_beta   90.00
_cell.angle_gamma   90.00
#
_symmetry.space_group_name_H-M   'P 1'
#
loop_
_entity.id
_entity.type
_entity.pdbx_description
1 polymer ?
#
loop_
_entity_poly.entity_id
_entity_poly.type
_entity_poly.pdbx_seq_one_letter_code
_entity_poly.pdbx_strand_id
1 'polypeptide(L)'
;MRLLLLLAAVERALAGCAYADLALSENASILVADASCTTVPVCGVRPNCKVFDSFESDWNSYVRCNAIGDLSGYTQPSLTVANSSSLTLAKMKLPPTLANLTLTNITKIDLGAIAAAQWSSLQGLTFFLSNPKITNNINWPPSLRFITFKNTDLVNIPQGLPTTVERLAFQANQLTDLNYLPPNLTFMYDWTRRGL
;
A
#
# COMPACT_ATOMS: atom_id res chain seq x y z
N MET A 1 13.60 13.23 46.77
CA MET A 1 13.82 11.87 46.27
C MET A 1 12.49 11.32 45.77
N ARG A 2 12.38 11.21 44.43
CA ARG A 2 11.50 10.34 43.63
C ARG A 2 10.04 10.13 44.07
N LEU A 3 9.12 10.72 43.31
CA LEU A 3 7.90 10.00 42.89
C LEU A 3 7.44 10.50 41.51
N LEU A 4 8.17 10.11 40.48
CA LEU A 4 7.67 9.91 39.11
C LEU A 4 7.41 8.41 38.97
N LEU A 5 6.40 8.02 38.17
CA LEU A 5 5.82 6.68 37.93
C LEU A 5 4.44 6.58 38.63
N LEU A 6 3.29 6.44 37.97
CA LEU A 6 2.98 5.79 36.69
C LEU A 6 1.84 6.53 35.94
N LEU A 7 2.11 7.01 34.73
CA LEU A 7 1.10 7.04 33.66
C LEU A 7 1.37 5.86 32.74
N ALA A 8 0.32 5.30 32.15
CA ALA A 8 0.29 4.16 31.24
C ALA A 8 0.19 2.78 31.91
N ALA A 9 -0.93 2.53 32.59
CA ALA A 9 -1.52 1.20 32.59
C ALA A 9 -3.03 1.36 32.52
N VAL A 10 -3.64 0.62 31.58
CA VAL A 10 -5.08 0.44 31.36
C VAL A 10 -5.78 1.46 30.44
N GLU A 11 -5.39 1.47 29.17
CA GLU A 11 -6.35 1.60 28.04
C GLU A 11 -6.62 0.22 27.39
N ARG A 12 -6.35 -0.88 28.10
CA ARG A 12 -6.48 -2.25 27.56
C ARG A 12 -7.86 -2.89 27.76
N ALA A 13 -8.90 -2.08 27.99
CA ALA A 13 -10.28 -2.56 28.06
C ALA A 13 -11.19 -1.57 27.31
N LEU A 14 -11.71 -1.98 26.15
CA LEU A 14 -12.66 -1.31 25.24
C LEU A 14 -12.13 -0.66 23.93
N ALA A 15 -10.88 -0.87 23.53
CA ALA A 15 -10.52 -0.58 22.14
C ALA A 15 -11.17 -1.64 21.24
N GLY A 16 -12.33 -1.33 20.65
CA GLY A 16 -12.96 -2.15 19.63
C GLY A 16 -11.99 -2.45 18.48
N CYS A 17 -12.29 -3.46 17.66
CA CYS A 17 -11.40 -3.82 16.56
C CYS A 17 -11.12 -2.62 15.65
N ALA A 18 -9.84 -2.31 15.41
CA ALA A 18 -9.37 -1.17 14.63
C ALA A 18 -9.85 -1.16 13.16
N TYR A 19 -10.35 -2.31 12.72
CA TYR A 19 -10.78 -2.60 11.35
C TYR A 19 -12.30 -2.77 11.21
N ALA A 20 -13.07 -2.62 12.29
CA ALA A 20 -14.51 -2.84 12.27
C ALA A 20 -15.30 -1.82 11.43
N ASP A 21 -14.73 -0.64 11.21
CA ASP A 21 -15.30 0.45 10.40
C ASP A 21 -14.91 0.36 8.92
N LEU A 22 -14.05 -0.58 8.54
CA LEU A 22 -13.85 -0.92 7.13
C LEU A 22 -15.13 -1.60 6.65
N ALA A 23 -15.84 -0.97 5.71
CA ALA A 23 -17.04 -1.50 5.07
C ALA A 23 -16.73 -2.74 4.19
N LEU A 24 -16.29 -3.82 4.82
CA LEU A 24 -15.86 -5.09 4.26
C LEU A 24 -16.81 -6.20 4.71
N SER A 25 -16.90 -7.28 3.94
CA SER A 25 -17.61 -8.49 4.37
C SER A 25 -16.98 -9.09 5.62
N GLU A 26 -17.76 -9.80 6.43
CA GLU A 26 -17.26 -10.48 7.66
C GLU A 26 -16.09 -11.43 7.39
N ASN A 27 -16.07 -12.06 6.21
CA ASN A 27 -15.01 -12.97 5.75
C ASN A 27 -13.96 -12.27 4.87
N ALA A 28 -13.83 -10.96 4.96
CA ALA A 28 -12.73 -10.25 4.31
C ALA A 28 -11.40 -10.59 5.00
N SER A 29 -10.31 -10.53 4.23
CA SER A 29 -8.95 -10.70 4.70
C SER A 29 -8.26 -9.35 4.83
N ILE A 30 -7.67 -9.07 5.99
CA ILE A 30 -6.88 -7.87 6.24
C ILE A 30 -5.48 -8.32 6.63
N LEU A 31 -4.48 -7.90 5.86
CA LEU A 31 -3.07 -8.18 6.16
C LEU A 31 -2.58 -7.19 7.21
N VAL A 32 -2.09 -7.70 8.35
CA VAL A 32 -1.62 -6.88 9.47
C VAL A 32 -0.34 -7.46 10.10
N ALA A 33 0.39 -6.60 10.78
CA ALA A 33 1.56 -6.93 11.61
C ALA A 33 1.52 -6.09 12.89
N ASP A 34 0.35 -6.06 13.53
CA ASP A 34 0.08 -5.29 14.75
C ASP A 34 -0.13 -6.21 15.96
N ALA A 35 -0.65 -5.66 17.06
CA ALA A 35 -0.89 -6.40 18.29
C ALA A 35 -1.89 -7.57 18.16
N SER A 36 -2.63 -7.67 17.05
CA SER A 36 -3.49 -8.81 16.73
C SER A 36 -2.67 -10.06 16.42
N CYS A 37 -1.44 -9.92 15.91
CA CYS A 37 -0.56 -11.04 15.58
C CYS A 37 0.25 -11.46 16.80
N THR A 38 -0.35 -12.27 17.69
CA THR A 38 0.26 -12.61 18.97
C THR A 38 1.32 -13.71 18.90
N THR A 39 1.25 -14.59 17.91
CA THR A 39 2.11 -15.78 17.80
C THR A 39 3.06 -15.73 16.60
N VAL A 40 2.82 -14.84 15.66
CA VAL A 40 3.56 -14.67 14.41
C VAL A 40 3.74 -13.19 14.11
N PRO A 41 4.77 -12.78 13.37
CA PRO A 41 5.03 -11.37 13.10
C PRO A 41 4.01 -10.73 12.15
N VAL A 42 3.39 -11.52 11.28
CA VAL A 42 2.41 -11.07 10.29
C VAL A 42 1.27 -12.06 10.26
N CYS A 43 0.03 -11.57 10.20
CA CYS A 43 -1.15 -12.41 10.22
C CYS A 43 -2.29 -11.83 9.37
N GLY A 44 -3.22 -12.69 9.00
CA GLY A 44 -4.48 -12.32 8.39
C GLY A 44 -5.56 -12.19 9.47
N VAL A 45 -6.21 -11.03 9.54
CA VAL A 45 -7.36 -10.80 10.43
C VAL A 45 -8.64 -10.52 9.66
N ARG A 46 -9.77 -10.85 10.28
CA ARG A 46 -11.11 -10.43 9.84
C ARG A 46 -11.41 -8.99 10.31
N PRO A 47 -12.47 -8.33 9.80
CA PRO A 47 -12.90 -7.02 10.31
C PRO A 47 -13.26 -6.99 11.81
N ASN A 48 -13.43 -8.15 12.46
CA ASN A 48 -13.60 -8.27 13.91
C ASN A 48 -12.29 -8.59 14.67
N CYS A 49 -11.14 -8.46 14.01
CA CYS A 49 -9.80 -8.69 14.54
C CYS A 49 -9.52 -10.15 14.95
N LYS A 50 -10.40 -11.10 14.62
CA LYS A 50 -10.08 -12.52 14.75
C LYS A 50 -9.03 -12.88 13.71
N VAL A 51 -7.90 -13.39 14.19
CA VAL A 51 -6.86 -13.99 13.36
C VAL A 51 -7.44 -15.25 12.71
N PHE A 52 -7.23 -15.38 11.40
CA PHE A 52 -7.62 -16.57 10.63
C PHE A 52 -6.48 -17.15 9.81
N ASP A 53 -5.36 -16.43 9.68
CA ASP A 53 -4.17 -16.86 8.94
C ASP A 53 -2.90 -16.30 9.60
N SER A 54 -1.77 -16.98 9.39
CA SER A 54 -0.50 -16.69 10.04
C SER A 54 0.65 -16.87 9.04
N PHE A 55 1.59 -15.94 9.04
CA PHE A 55 2.67 -15.93 8.06
C PHE A 55 4.05 -15.82 8.71
N GLU A 56 5.03 -16.45 8.06
CA GLU A 56 6.43 -16.40 8.49
C GLU A 56 7.04 -15.00 8.28
N SER A 57 8.07 -14.70 9.07
CA SER A 57 8.70 -13.38 9.10
C SER A 57 9.36 -12.93 7.80
N ASP A 58 9.76 -13.89 6.95
CA ASP A 58 10.49 -13.68 5.70
C ASP A 58 9.56 -13.58 4.48
N TRP A 59 8.26 -13.79 4.68
CA TRP A 59 7.28 -13.68 3.60
C TRP A 59 7.07 -12.22 3.21
N ASN A 60 7.11 -11.99 1.90
CA ASN A 60 6.89 -10.68 1.32
C ASN A 60 5.81 -10.64 0.26
N SER A 61 5.07 -11.74 0.06
CA SER A 61 4.04 -11.86 -0.96
C SER A 61 2.79 -12.48 -0.37
N TYR A 62 1.67 -11.76 -0.47
CA TYR A 62 0.40 -12.10 0.13
C TYR A 62 -0.69 -12.04 -0.93
N VAL A 63 -1.61 -13.00 -0.91
CA VAL A 63 -2.66 -13.11 -1.91
C VAL A 63 -4.05 -12.95 -1.30
N ARG A 64 -5.00 -12.50 -2.12
CA ARG A 64 -6.43 -12.45 -1.76
C ARG A 64 -6.74 -11.58 -0.53
N CYS A 65 -5.92 -10.56 -0.27
CA CYS A 65 -6.18 -9.57 0.77
C CYS A 65 -7.21 -8.54 0.28
N ASN A 66 -8.20 -8.22 1.12
CA ASN A 66 -9.17 -7.15 0.87
C ASN A 66 -8.71 -5.79 1.42
N ALA A 67 -7.79 -5.79 2.38
CA ALA A 67 -7.18 -4.58 2.93
C ALA A 67 -5.74 -4.80 3.41
N ILE A 68 -4.98 -3.71 3.48
CA ILE A 68 -3.73 -3.61 4.25
C ILE A 68 -4.03 -2.76 5.48
N GLY A 69 -3.78 -3.30 6.67
CA GLY A 69 -3.96 -2.60 7.95
C GLY A 69 -2.66 -2.04 8.51
N ASP A 70 -2.50 -2.09 9.83
CA ASP A 70 -1.28 -1.66 10.49
C ASP A 70 -0.17 -2.71 10.30
N LEU A 71 0.88 -2.34 9.57
CA LEU A 71 2.06 -3.15 9.31
C LEU A 71 3.28 -2.68 10.13
N SER A 72 3.08 -1.99 11.26
CA SER A 72 4.19 -1.45 12.06
C SER A 72 5.21 -2.51 12.50
N GLY A 73 4.80 -3.77 12.68
CA GLY A 73 5.67 -4.91 13.00
C GLY A 73 6.29 -5.61 11.78
N TYR A 74 5.96 -5.19 10.55
CA TYR A 74 6.47 -5.81 9.33
C TYR A 74 7.93 -5.38 9.07
N THR A 75 8.82 -6.34 8.85
CA THR A 75 10.27 -6.10 8.82
C THR A 75 10.88 -6.13 7.42
N GLN A 76 10.19 -6.71 6.44
CA GLN A 76 10.76 -6.86 5.10
C GLN A 76 10.80 -5.52 4.35
N PRO A 77 11.83 -5.27 3.53
CA PRO A 77 11.95 -4.02 2.78
C PRO A 77 11.00 -3.94 1.58
N SER A 78 10.36 -5.06 1.23
CA SER A 78 9.43 -5.16 0.10
C SER A 78 8.17 -5.89 0.51
N LEU A 79 7.05 -5.51 -0.10
CA LEU A 79 5.74 -6.12 0.08
C LEU A 79 5.07 -6.25 -1.29
N THR A 80 4.54 -7.44 -1.57
CA THR A 80 3.68 -7.74 -2.71
C THR A 80 2.31 -8.16 -2.19
N VAL A 81 1.27 -7.50 -2.66
CA VAL A 81 -0.12 -7.93 -2.45
C VAL A 81 -0.75 -8.24 -3.80
N ALA A 82 -1.33 -9.42 -3.92
CA ALA A 82 -1.69 -10.01 -5.21
C ALA A 82 -3.09 -10.64 -5.24
N ASN A 83 -3.66 -10.77 -6.45
CA ASN A 83 -4.82 -11.62 -6.73
C ASN A 83 -6.07 -11.30 -5.89
N SER A 84 -6.46 -10.02 -5.86
CA SER A 84 -7.62 -9.54 -5.10
C SER A 84 -8.64 -8.85 -6.00
N SER A 85 -9.93 -9.08 -5.75
CA SER A 85 -10.99 -8.34 -6.46
C SER A 85 -11.04 -6.86 -6.04
N SER A 86 -10.67 -6.55 -4.81
CA SER A 86 -10.59 -5.18 -4.31
C SER A 86 -9.56 -5.10 -3.19
N LEU A 87 -8.83 -3.98 -3.11
CA LEU A 87 -7.92 -3.67 -2.02
C LEU A 87 -8.18 -2.25 -1.51
N THR A 88 -8.55 -2.11 -0.24
CA THR A 88 -8.60 -0.81 0.44
C THR A 88 -7.32 -0.58 1.25
N LEU A 89 -6.82 0.66 1.21
CA LEU A 89 -5.62 1.10 1.92
C LEU A 89 -5.95 2.08 3.05
N ALA A 90 -7.23 2.25 3.40
CA ALA A 90 -7.71 3.29 4.32
C ALA A 90 -7.08 3.20 5.73
N LYS A 91 -6.83 1.99 6.22
CA LYS A 91 -6.20 1.73 7.53
C LYS A 91 -4.74 1.33 7.43
N MET A 92 -4.14 1.51 6.24
CA MET A 92 -2.76 1.13 6.01
C MET A 92 -1.82 2.00 6.86
N LYS A 93 -0.86 1.35 7.50
CA LYS A 93 0.26 2.03 8.15
C LYS A 93 1.53 1.25 7.87
N LEU A 94 2.38 1.82 7.03
CA LEU A 94 3.61 1.16 6.61
C LEU A 94 4.75 1.47 7.61
N PRO A 95 5.60 0.49 7.92
CA PRO A 95 6.78 0.69 8.74
C PRO A 95 7.88 1.40 7.93
N PRO A 96 8.81 2.11 8.59
CA PRO A 96 9.91 2.80 7.90
C PRO A 96 10.86 1.85 7.16
N THR A 97 10.86 0.56 7.50
CA THR A 97 11.63 -0.50 6.83
C THR A 97 11.11 -0.81 5.44
N LEU A 98 9.81 -0.65 5.19
CA LEU A 98 9.18 -1.01 3.93
C LEU A 98 9.41 0.08 2.88
N ALA A 99 10.28 -0.20 1.91
CA ALA A 99 10.66 0.71 0.85
C ALA A 99 9.90 0.46 -0.47
N ASN A 100 9.46 -0.78 -0.72
CA ASN A 100 8.88 -1.16 -2.00
C ASN A 100 7.51 -1.82 -1.82
N LEU A 101 6.50 -1.30 -2.52
CA LEU A 101 5.16 -1.89 -2.57
C LEU A 101 4.82 -2.29 -4.00
N THR A 102 4.44 -3.55 -4.19
CA THR A 102 3.91 -4.09 -5.45
C THR A 102 2.46 -4.52 -5.25
N LEU A 103 1.56 -3.95 -6.04
CA LEU A 103 0.16 -4.30 -6.10
C LEU A 103 -0.10 -4.95 -7.46
N THR A 104 -0.45 -6.24 -7.46
CA THR A 104 -0.51 -7.03 -8.70
C THR A 104 -1.79 -7.83 -8.87
N ASN A 105 -2.34 -7.85 -10.08
CA ASN A 105 -3.60 -8.54 -10.38
C ASN A 105 -4.73 -8.15 -9.39
N ILE A 106 -4.95 -6.84 -9.22
CA ILE A 106 -5.99 -6.29 -8.35
C ILE A 106 -6.99 -5.48 -9.18
N THR A 107 -8.26 -5.90 -9.16
CA THR A 107 -9.29 -5.29 -10.01
C THR A 107 -9.65 -3.87 -9.58
N LYS A 108 -9.67 -3.58 -8.27
CA LYS A 108 -10.04 -2.27 -7.73
C LYS A 108 -9.09 -1.85 -6.60
N ILE A 109 -8.40 -0.72 -6.78
CA ILE A 109 -7.58 -0.06 -5.74
C ILE A 109 -8.03 1.39 -5.64
N ASP A 110 -8.37 1.86 -4.44
CA ASP A 110 -8.67 3.27 -4.18
C ASP A 110 -7.49 3.96 -3.49
N LEU A 111 -6.91 4.95 -4.16
CA LEU A 111 -5.79 5.74 -3.66
C LEU A 111 -6.21 7.09 -3.07
N GLY A 112 -7.49 7.50 -3.26
CA GLY A 112 -7.94 8.88 -3.01
C GLY A 112 -8.06 9.26 -1.54
N ALA A 113 -8.11 8.28 -0.63
CA ALA A 113 -8.27 8.50 0.81
C ALA A 113 -6.99 8.27 1.63
N ILE A 114 -5.84 8.06 0.97
CA ILE A 114 -4.58 7.77 1.66
C ILE A 114 -3.90 9.09 2.03
N ALA A 115 -3.57 9.25 3.31
CA ALA A 115 -2.73 10.35 3.75
C ALA A 115 -1.26 10.08 3.40
N ALA A 116 -0.52 11.10 2.96
CA ALA A 116 0.90 10.98 2.59
C ALA A 116 1.77 10.31 3.68
N ALA A 117 1.43 10.51 4.96
CA ALA A 117 2.15 9.95 6.09
C ALA A 117 1.99 8.41 6.22
N GLN A 118 0.91 7.81 5.69
CA GLN A 118 0.63 6.37 5.84
C GLN A 118 1.60 5.48 5.05
N TRP A 119 2.26 6.04 4.04
CA TRP A 119 3.14 5.34 3.12
C TRP A 119 4.41 6.13 2.77
N SER A 120 4.82 7.05 3.66
CA SER A 120 5.95 7.96 3.41
C SER A 120 7.32 7.28 3.30
N SER A 121 7.43 6.04 3.75
CA SER A 121 8.65 5.22 3.62
C SER A 121 8.89 4.70 2.20
N LEU A 122 7.85 4.67 1.36
CA LEU A 122 7.96 4.07 0.03
C LEU A 122 8.86 4.88 -0.88
N GLN A 123 9.87 4.20 -1.43
CA GLN A 123 10.73 4.65 -2.50
C GLN A 123 10.30 4.05 -3.84
N GLY A 124 9.67 2.87 -3.80
CA GLY A 124 9.19 2.12 -4.95
C GLY A 124 7.71 1.79 -4.87
N LEU A 125 6.96 2.07 -5.94
CA LEU A 125 5.57 1.69 -6.07
C LEU A 125 5.29 1.08 -7.45
N THR A 126 4.79 -0.15 -7.46
CA THR A 126 4.47 -0.88 -8.68
C THR A 126 3.01 -1.27 -8.71
N PHE A 127 2.31 -0.89 -9.76
CA PHE A 127 1.02 -1.45 -10.16
C PHE A 127 1.24 -2.33 -11.38
N PHE A 128 0.91 -3.62 -11.28
CA PHE A 128 1.02 -4.57 -12.38
C PHE A 128 -0.31 -5.30 -12.57
N LEU A 129 -0.87 -5.32 -13.79
CA LEU A 129 -2.18 -5.94 -14.04
C LEU A 129 -3.26 -5.45 -13.06
N SER A 130 -3.16 -4.18 -12.65
CA SER A 130 -4.01 -3.60 -11.61
C SER A 130 -4.40 -2.20 -12.05
N ASN A 131 -5.69 -1.88 -11.97
CA ASN A 131 -6.22 -0.61 -12.47
C ASN A 131 -6.57 0.29 -11.26
N PRO A 132 -5.59 1.01 -10.66
CA PRO A 132 -5.88 1.91 -9.57
C PRO A 132 -6.78 3.06 -10.05
N LYS A 133 -7.71 3.48 -9.20
CA LYS A 133 -8.49 4.70 -9.46
C LYS A 133 -7.58 5.91 -9.22
N ILE A 134 -7.02 6.44 -10.30
CA ILE A 134 -6.16 7.62 -10.26
C ILE A 134 -7.01 8.90 -10.32
N THR A 135 -6.77 9.81 -9.39
CA THR A 135 -7.37 11.16 -9.37
C THR A 135 -6.27 12.19 -9.17
N ASN A 136 -6.54 13.46 -9.48
CA ASN A 136 -5.53 14.52 -9.35
C ASN A 136 -5.19 14.88 -7.89
N ASN A 137 -5.91 14.33 -6.91
CA ASN A 137 -5.76 14.64 -5.49
C ASN A 137 -5.04 13.52 -4.70
N ILE A 138 -4.31 12.64 -5.39
CA ILE A 138 -3.55 11.59 -4.70
C ILE A 138 -2.38 12.20 -3.94
N ASN A 139 -2.33 11.94 -2.64
CA ASN A 139 -1.19 12.27 -1.79
C ASN A 139 -0.10 11.20 -1.93
N TRP A 140 0.66 11.26 -3.03
CA TRP A 140 1.74 10.31 -3.31
C TRP A 140 2.77 10.25 -2.17
N PRO A 141 3.49 9.12 -2.00
CA PRO A 141 4.57 9.02 -1.03
C PRO A 141 5.64 10.10 -1.30
N PRO A 142 5.97 10.98 -0.35
CA PRO A 142 6.94 12.06 -0.59
C PRO A 142 8.34 11.54 -0.94
N SER A 143 8.69 10.33 -0.48
CA SER A 143 9.99 9.70 -0.71
C SER A 143 10.08 8.89 -2.02
N LEU A 144 9.03 8.89 -2.84
CA LEU A 144 8.95 8.03 -4.02
C LEU A 144 10.03 8.39 -5.05
N ARG A 145 10.86 7.40 -5.42
CA ARG A 145 11.95 7.53 -6.40
C ARG A 145 11.60 6.86 -7.72
N PHE A 146 10.87 5.76 -7.66
CA PHE A 146 10.48 5.01 -8.84
C PHE A 146 9.03 4.54 -8.77
N ILE A 147 8.33 4.71 -9.89
CA ILE A 147 6.95 4.27 -10.02
C ILE A 147 6.75 3.51 -11.33
N THR A 148 6.02 2.40 -11.25
CA THR A 148 5.72 1.53 -12.39
C THR A 148 4.23 1.34 -12.52
N PHE A 149 3.70 1.60 -13.71
CA PHE A 149 2.35 1.28 -14.16
C PHE A 149 2.46 0.29 -15.33
N LYS A 150 2.30 -1.00 -15.10
CA LYS A 150 2.40 -2.00 -16.17
C LYS A 150 1.06 -2.70 -16.39
N ASN A 151 0.53 -2.62 -17.62
CA ASN A 151 -0.81 -3.13 -17.94
C ASN A 151 -1.87 -2.63 -16.94
N THR A 152 -2.03 -1.31 -16.83
CA THR A 152 -2.97 -0.68 -15.88
C THR A 152 -4.04 0.17 -16.56
N ASP A 153 -4.24 -0.02 -17.87
CA ASP A 153 -5.15 0.77 -18.72
C ASP A 153 -4.98 2.30 -18.57
N LEU A 154 -3.77 2.74 -18.22
CA LEU A 154 -3.49 4.14 -17.95
C LEU A 154 -3.62 4.95 -19.24
N VAL A 155 -4.38 6.05 -19.22
CA VAL A 155 -4.55 6.94 -20.40
C VAL A 155 -3.71 8.21 -20.32
N ASN A 156 -3.30 8.61 -19.12
CA ASN A 156 -2.46 9.78 -18.85
C ASN A 156 -1.48 9.47 -17.73
N ILE A 157 -0.28 10.05 -17.76
CA ILE A 157 0.61 10.04 -16.58
C ILE A 157 -0.12 10.76 -15.43
N PRO A 158 -0.10 10.21 -14.20
CA PRO A 158 -0.80 10.84 -13.07
C PRO A 158 -0.22 12.22 -12.75
N GLN A 159 -1.12 13.18 -12.54
CA GLN A 159 -0.74 14.48 -12.00
C GLN A 159 -0.26 14.35 -10.54
N GLY A 160 0.62 15.27 -10.15
CA GLY A 160 1.05 15.41 -8.75
C GLY A 160 2.06 14.35 -8.29
N LEU A 161 2.63 13.54 -9.20
CA LEU A 161 3.79 12.72 -8.87
C LEU A 161 4.89 13.61 -8.28
N PRO A 162 5.53 13.18 -7.17
CA PRO A 162 6.44 14.06 -6.44
C PRO A 162 7.71 14.32 -7.25
N THR A 163 8.34 15.48 -7.03
CA THR A 163 9.59 15.86 -7.70
C THR A 163 10.78 14.93 -7.36
N THR A 164 10.60 14.05 -6.39
CA THR A 164 11.54 13.00 -6.01
C THR A 164 11.58 11.82 -6.98
N VAL A 165 10.60 11.68 -7.89
CA VAL A 165 10.55 10.61 -8.88
C VAL A 165 11.62 10.81 -9.95
N GLU A 166 12.53 9.84 -10.03
CA GLU A 166 13.65 9.81 -10.96
C GLU A 166 13.45 8.76 -12.07
N ARG A 167 12.63 7.74 -11.81
CA ARG A 167 12.35 6.64 -12.75
C ARG A 167 10.86 6.37 -12.89
N LEU A 168 10.41 6.30 -14.14
CA LEU A 168 9.01 6.08 -14.48
C LEU A 168 8.92 4.99 -15.55
N ALA A 169 8.09 3.98 -15.30
CA ALA A 169 7.77 2.97 -16.28
C ALA A 169 6.25 2.87 -16.47
N PHE A 170 5.78 2.86 -17.72
CA PHE A 170 4.34 2.83 -18.04
C PHE A 170 4.00 1.85 -19.17
N GLN A 171 4.65 0.68 -19.18
CA GLN A 171 4.53 -0.29 -20.26
C GLN A 171 3.10 -0.82 -20.44
N ALA A 172 2.73 -1.05 -21.69
CA ALA A 172 1.46 -1.67 -22.09
C ALA A 172 0.24 -0.96 -21.48
N ASN A 173 0.24 0.36 -21.57
CA ASN A 173 -0.91 1.21 -21.24
C ASN A 173 -1.52 1.81 -22.50
N GLN A 174 -2.40 2.81 -22.33
CA GLN A 174 -3.19 3.46 -23.38
C GLN A 174 -2.83 4.96 -23.50
N LEU A 175 -1.62 5.35 -23.11
CA LEU A 175 -1.15 6.74 -23.22
C LEU A 175 -1.10 7.14 -24.70
N THR A 176 -1.51 8.38 -24.98
CA THR A 176 -1.39 9.02 -26.31
C THR A 176 -0.51 10.27 -26.28
N ASP A 177 -0.04 10.65 -25.10
CA ASP A 177 0.91 11.74 -24.89
C ASP A 177 1.70 11.51 -23.59
N LEU A 178 2.67 12.39 -23.34
CA LEU A 178 3.53 12.35 -22.16
C LEU A 178 3.35 13.60 -21.29
N ASN A 179 2.14 14.15 -21.22
CA ASN A 179 1.86 15.24 -20.32
C ASN A 179 2.05 14.80 -18.86
N TYR A 180 2.42 15.75 -17.99
CA TYR A 180 2.60 15.53 -16.54
C TYR A 180 3.79 14.66 -16.14
N LEU A 181 4.83 14.58 -16.98
CA LEU A 181 6.10 13.99 -16.57
C LEU A 181 6.66 14.70 -15.31
N PRO A 182 7.19 13.93 -14.34
CA PRO A 182 7.92 14.50 -13.22
C PRO A 182 9.16 15.28 -13.70
N PRO A 183 9.48 16.44 -13.11
CA PRO A 183 10.53 17.33 -13.62
C PRO A 183 11.96 16.78 -13.47
N ASN A 184 12.18 15.84 -12.55
CA ASN A 184 13.52 15.28 -12.26
C ASN A 184 13.71 13.86 -12.85
N LEU A 185 12.91 13.50 -13.85
CA LEU A 185 12.99 12.18 -14.45
C LEU A 185 14.32 11.99 -15.19
N THR A 186 15.09 10.96 -14.82
CA THR A 186 16.37 10.61 -15.45
C THR A 186 16.27 9.34 -16.29
N PHE A 187 15.27 8.50 -16.02
CA PHE A 187 15.03 7.27 -16.76
C PHE A 187 13.53 7.07 -16.98
N MET A 188 13.18 6.79 -18.23
CA MET A 188 11.82 6.43 -18.63
C MET A 188 11.85 5.14 -19.42
N TYR A 189 10.97 4.20 -19.09
CA TYR A 189 10.85 2.95 -19.82
C TYR A 189 9.41 2.73 -20.27
N ASP A 190 9.25 2.64 -21.57
CA ASP A 190 7.98 2.33 -22.20
C ASP A 190 8.09 1.09 -23.09
N TRP A 191 7.00 0.35 -23.15
CA TRP A 191 6.75 -0.67 -24.15
C TRP A 191 5.26 -0.58 -24.52
N THR A 192 4.93 0.38 -25.37
CA THR A 192 3.60 0.51 -25.98
C THR A 192 3.60 -0.17 -27.34
N ARG A 193 2.51 -0.90 -27.66
CA ARG A 193 2.35 -1.54 -28.98
C ARG A 193 1.86 -0.58 -30.07
N ARG A 194 1.45 0.62 -29.69
CA ARG A 194 1.04 1.71 -30.59
C ARG A 194 2.02 2.84 -30.32
N GLY A 195 2.65 3.37 -31.37
CA GLY A 195 3.56 4.51 -31.20
C GLY A 195 2.84 5.64 -30.46
N LEU A 196 3.50 6.17 -29.43
CA LEU A 196 3.11 7.40 -28.76
C LEU A 196 3.07 8.57 -29.76
#